data_AF-A0A161THI2-F1
#
_entry.id   AF-A0A161THI2-F1
#
_cell.length_a   1.000
_cell.length_b   1.000
_cell.length_c   1.000
_cell.angle_alpha   90.00
_cell.angle_beta   90.00
_cell.angle_gamma   90.00
#
_symmetry.space_group_name_H-M   'P 1'
#
loop_
_entity.id
_entity.type
_entity.pdbx_description
1 polymer ?
#
loop_
_entity_poly.entity_id
_entity_poly.type
_entity_poly.pdbx_seq_one_letter_code
_entity_poly.pdbx_strand_id
1 'polypeptide(L)'
;MESLADDAVNGELSGGALSELVTLTRAASAATTGLSWGYPLLAMADRVDTVREIDETKLERWLEELVDDKSFGLVDVGMAGGPSIARAEVQRGYIDPHVLPPRILRWNGARSPEWTAEVDTKALTHRIVLSVELDAAVDPQCDEASRILGFAADRTGKLIATIPMMVRGHMLVGSLPINETSFNTTVFGLFDADTPPMNLRLGPLAEPLISVDRHMLDAWMLSRTAHAVVAAVNVVADEDVLAFAQSAADGFVRDSAEAAGRALTALNALKPAADASDTPLAILVANRVAAIEAFVDRLESRLDQPAGAQPLLSELLPPPLSGSE
;
A
#
# COMPACT_ATOMS: atom_id res chain seq x y z
N MET A 1 -23.47 -2.36 6.43
CA MET A 1 -23.69 -3.59 5.62
C MET A 1 -24.66 -3.36 4.46
N GLU A 2 -25.58 -2.38 4.51
CA GLU A 2 -26.38 -1.98 3.32
C GLU A 2 -25.50 -1.51 2.15
N SER A 3 -24.38 -0.81 2.40
CA SER A 3 -23.52 -0.33 1.31
C SER A 3 -22.96 -1.47 0.46
N LEU A 4 -22.49 -2.57 1.04
CA LEU A 4 -21.95 -3.71 0.26
C LEU A 4 -23.00 -4.39 -0.62
N ALA A 5 -24.27 -4.39 -0.21
CA ALA A 5 -25.36 -4.92 -1.02
C ALA A 5 -25.75 -3.94 -2.14
N ASP A 6 -25.62 -2.64 -1.91
CA ASP A 6 -25.84 -1.64 -2.94
C ASP A 6 -24.66 -1.58 -3.93
N ASP A 7 -23.41 -1.73 -3.48
CA ASP A 7 -22.20 -1.87 -4.29
C ASP A 7 -22.27 -3.14 -5.17
N ALA A 8 -22.85 -4.23 -4.63
CA ALA A 8 -23.17 -5.46 -5.37
C ALA A 8 -24.20 -5.23 -6.48
N VAL A 9 -25.27 -4.50 -6.19
CA VAL A 9 -26.36 -4.19 -7.13
C VAL A 9 -25.93 -3.20 -8.20
N ASN A 10 -24.99 -2.30 -7.89
CA ASN A 10 -24.41 -1.33 -8.82
C ASN A 10 -23.30 -1.93 -9.71
N GLY A 11 -22.97 -3.22 -9.53
CA GLY A 11 -21.96 -3.91 -10.34
C GLY A 11 -20.52 -3.55 -10.01
N GLU A 12 -20.28 -2.98 -8.82
CA GLU A 12 -18.96 -2.51 -8.38
C GLU A 12 -18.15 -3.63 -7.70
N LEU A 13 -18.77 -4.78 -7.44
CA LEU A 13 -18.12 -5.97 -6.90
C LEU A 13 -17.78 -7.00 -7.99
N SER A 14 -16.56 -7.54 -7.93
CA SER A 14 -16.17 -8.66 -8.79
C SER A 14 -17.05 -9.90 -8.56
N GLY A 15 -17.31 -10.69 -9.61
CA GLY A 15 -18.19 -11.86 -9.53
C GLY A 15 -17.78 -12.91 -8.48
N GLY A 16 -16.49 -13.00 -8.17
CA GLY A 16 -15.98 -13.84 -7.07
C GLY A 16 -16.41 -13.33 -5.70
N ALA A 17 -16.19 -12.04 -5.44
CA ALA A 17 -16.60 -11.37 -4.20
C ALA A 17 -18.13 -11.38 -4.03
N LEU A 18 -18.88 -11.26 -5.12
CA LEU A 18 -20.33 -11.39 -5.13
C LEU A 18 -20.78 -12.80 -4.70
N SER A 19 -20.14 -13.85 -5.22
CA SER A 19 -20.48 -15.24 -4.89
C SER A 19 -20.13 -15.60 -3.44
N GLU A 20 -19.02 -15.08 -2.92
CA GLU A 20 -18.63 -15.26 -1.52
C GLU A 20 -19.58 -14.50 -0.60
N LEU A 21 -19.99 -13.29 -0.98
CA LEU A 21 -20.95 -12.50 -0.22
C LEU A 21 -22.32 -13.17 -0.16
N VAL A 22 -22.81 -13.76 -1.26
CA VAL A 22 -24.04 -14.56 -1.26
C VAL A 22 -23.90 -15.79 -0.37
N THR A 23 -22.75 -16.48 -0.42
CA THR A 23 -22.48 -17.67 0.38
C THR A 23 -22.43 -17.33 1.88
N LEU A 24 -21.74 -16.26 2.25
CA LEU A 24 -21.66 -15.71 3.60
C LEU A 24 -23.03 -15.26 4.11
N THR A 25 -23.81 -14.57 3.28
CA THR A 25 -25.13 -14.05 3.66
C THR A 25 -26.14 -15.19 3.86
N ARG A 26 -26.08 -16.25 3.04
CA ARG A 26 -26.90 -17.46 3.26
C ARG A 26 -26.47 -18.26 4.48
N ALA A 27 -25.16 -18.39 4.72
CA ALA A 27 -24.64 -19.06 5.91
C ALA A 27 -25.02 -18.30 7.19
N ALA A 28 -24.92 -16.97 7.17
CA ALA A 28 -25.35 -16.10 8.26
C ALA A 28 -26.86 -16.14 8.47
N SER A 29 -27.66 -16.17 7.40
CA SER A 29 -29.11 -16.35 7.48
C SER A 29 -29.50 -17.70 8.10
N ALA A 30 -28.85 -18.79 7.68
CA ALA A 30 -29.08 -20.12 8.24
C ALA A 30 -28.71 -20.18 9.73
N ALA A 31 -27.63 -19.50 10.13
CA ALA A 31 -27.20 -19.41 11.52
C ALA A 31 -28.11 -18.52 12.41
N THR A 32 -28.85 -17.59 11.81
CA THR A 32 -29.74 -16.64 12.52
C THR A 32 -31.23 -16.99 12.40
N THR A 33 -31.56 -18.17 11.84
CA THR A 33 -32.93 -18.63 11.67
C THR A 33 -33.67 -18.72 13.01
N GLY A 34 -34.71 -17.91 13.20
CA GLY A 34 -35.47 -17.79 14.45
C GLY A 34 -35.25 -16.47 15.22
N LEU A 35 -34.29 -15.64 14.78
CA LEU A 35 -34.09 -14.28 15.26
C LEU A 35 -34.65 -13.27 14.24
N SER A 36 -35.04 -12.07 14.68
CA SER A 36 -35.69 -11.04 13.84
C SER A 36 -34.82 -10.51 12.68
N TRP A 37 -33.55 -10.93 12.59
CA TRP A 37 -32.56 -10.49 11.61
C TRP A 37 -32.40 -11.45 10.42
N GLY A 38 -33.02 -12.65 10.46
CA GLY A 38 -32.90 -13.65 9.38
C GLY A 38 -33.64 -13.27 8.08
N TYR A 39 -34.78 -12.58 8.17
CA TYR A 39 -35.58 -12.16 7.00
C TYR A 39 -34.89 -11.06 6.16
N PRO A 40 -34.31 -10.01 6.76
CA PRO A 40 -33.52 -9.01 6.02
C PRO A 40 -32.32 -9.59 5.25
N LEU A 41 -31.62 -10.57 5.82
CA LEU A 41 -30.46 -11.22 5.20
C LEU A 41 -30.86 -12.10 4.00
N LEU A 42 -32.01 -12.80 4.07
CA LEU A 42 -32.58 -13.54 2.94
C LEU A 42 -33.01 -12.62 1.79
N ALA A 43 -33.65 -11.49 2.09
CA ALA A 43 -34.06 -10.51 1.07
C ALA A 43 -32.85 -9.86 0.36
N MET A 44 -31.72 -9.70 1.05
CA MET A 44 -30.46 -9.27 0.45
C MET A 44 -29.84 -10.35 -0.45
N ALA A 45 -29.83 -11.60 -0.01
CA ALA A 45 -29.31 -12.72 -0.82
C ALA A 45 -30.09 -12.88 -2.13
N ASP A 46 -31.42 -12.73 -2.10
CA ASP A 46 -32.26 -12.76 -3.31
C ASP A 46 -32.00 -11.56 -4.24
N ARG A 47 -31.77 -10.35 -3.70
CA ARG A 47 -31.40 -9.16 -4.50
C ARG A 47 -30.07 -9.32 -5.22
N VAL A 48 -29.11 -9.98 -4.60
CA VAL A 48 -27.79 -10.24 -5.21
C VAL A 48 -27.87 -11.38 -6.24
N ASP A 49 -28.71 -12.40 -6.01
CA ASP A 49 -28.93 -13.49 -6.98
C ASP A 49 -29.59 -12.99 -8.29
N THR A 50 -30.38 -11.92 -8.25
CA THR A 50 -30.96 -11.28 -9.45
C THR A 50 -29.96 -10.55 -10.36
N VAL A 51 -28.72 -10.31 -9.92
CA VAL A 51 -27.65 -9.64 -10.70
C VAL A 51 -26.86 -10.63 -11.57
N ARG A 52 -27.19 -11.92 -11.50
CA ARG A 52 -26.42 -13.04 -12.06
C ARG A 52 -26.62 -13.29 -13.58
N GLU A 53 -26.59 -12.24 -14.39
CA GLU A 53 -26.32 -12.35 -15.82
C GLU A 53 -25.09 -11.50 -16.16
N ILE A 54 -23.91 -12.03 -15.83
CA ILE A 54 -22.66 -11.54 -16.42
C ILE A 54 -22.66 -12.06 -17.87
N ASP A 55 -22.83 -11.13 -18.81
CA ASP A 55 -22.70 -11.36 -20.25
C ASP A 55 -21.31 -11.97 -20.54
N GLU A 56 -21.28 -13.26 -20.86
CA GLU A 56 -20.07 -14.04 -21.18
C GLU A 56 -19.21 -13.32 -22.22
N THR A 57 -19.81 -12.59 -23.16
CA THR A 57 -19.12 -11.80 -24.19
C THR A 57 -18.31 -10.65 -23.60
N LYS A 58 -18.79 -10.04 -22.51
CA LYS A 58 -18.13 -8.92 -21.83
C LYS A 58 -17.03 -9.42 -20.90
N LEU A 59 -17.23 -10.61 -20.30
CA LEU A 59 -16.21 -11.32 -19.54
C LEU A 59 -15.08 -11.83 -20.44
N GLU A 60 -15.39 -12.36 -21.64
CA GLU A 60 -14.39 -12.76 -22.63
C GLU A 60 -13.53 -11.57 -23.05
N ARG A 61 -14.15 -10.42 -23.34
CA ARG A 61 -13.42 -9.19 -23.68
C ARG A 61 -12.56 -8.67 -22.52
N TRP A 62 -13.04 -8.75 -21.28
CA TRP A 62 -12.25 -8.38 -20.09
C TRP A 62 -11.13 -9.37 -19.80
N LEU A 63 -11.32 -10.65 -20.09
CA LEU A 63 -10.26 -11.65 -20.00
C LEU A 63 -9.24 -11.49 -21.12
N GLU A 64 -9.65 -11.11 -22.34
CA GLU A 64 -8.74 -10.70 -23.41
C GLU A 64 -7.95 -9.43 -23.03
N GLU A 65 -8.61 -8.42 -22.47
CA GLU A 65 -7.95 -7.20 -21.96
C GLU A 65 -7.02 -7.52 -20.77
N LEU A 66 -7.38 -8.43 -19.87
CA LEU A 66 -6.55 -8.84 -18.73
C LEU A 66 -5.38 -9.75 -19.14
N VAL A 67 -5.56 -10.59 -20.17
CA VAL A 67 -4.48 -11.34 -20.79
C VAL A 67 -3.55 -10.36 -21.50
N ASP A 68 -4.05 -9.34 -22.18
CA ASP A 68 -3.21 -8.25 -22.72
C ASP A 68 -2.51 -7.44 -21.61
N ASP A 69 -3.11 -7.30 -20.43
CA ASP A 69 -2.55 -6.54 -19.29
C ASP A 69 -1.58 -7.37 -18.43
N LYS A 70 -1.66 -8.72 -18.46
CA LYS A 70 -0.81 -9.64 -17.68
C LYS A 70 0.12 -10.54 -18.50
N SER A 71 0.12 -10.46 -19.84
CA SER A 71 1.06 -11.20 -20.71
C SER A 71 2.49 -10.63 -20.72
N PHE A 72 2.77 -9.52 -20.03
CA PHE A 72 4.11 -8.89 -20.02
C PHE A 72 5.17 -9.58 -19.15
N GLY A 73 4.91 -10.79 -18.65
CA GLY A 73 5.87 -11.56 -17.85
C GLY A 73 6.35 -12.87 -18.45
N LEU A 74 5.78 -13.38 -19.56
CA LEU A 74 5.98 -14.78 -19.96
C LEU A 74 5.88 -15.03 -21.48
N VAL A 75 6.46 -14.18 -22.34
CA VAL A 75 6.80 -14.61 -23.71
C VAL A 75 8.12 -13.97 -24.14
N ASP A 76 9.12 -14.82 -24.31
CA ASP A 76 10.37 -14.55 -25.01
C ASP A 76 10.05 -14.11 -26.45
N VAL A 77 10.27 -12.83 -26.76
CA VAL A 77 10.01 -12.26 -28.09
C VAL A 77 11.14 -12.66 -29.03
N GLY A 78 11.07 -13.90 -29.51
CA GLY A 78 11.69 -14.33 -30.74
C GLY A 78 10.60 -14.94 -31.60
N MET A 79 10.28 -14.31 -32.74
CA MET A 79 9.43 -14.81 -33.86
C MET A 79 8.05 -14.14 -34.04
N ALA A 80 8.00 -12.82 -34.27
CA ALA A 80 6.97 -12.22 -35.12
C ALA A 80 7.46 -10.87 -35.69
N GLY A 81 7.88 -10.87 -36.95
CA GLY A 81 8.43 -9.71 -37.66
C GLY A 81 7.39 -8.68 -38.08
N GLY A 82 6.90 -7.88 -37.13
CA GLY A 82 6.19 -6.62 -37.38
C GLY A 82 6.92 -5.43 -36.74
N PRO A 83 6.84 -4.21 -37.30
CA PRO A 83 7.45 -3.03 -36.69
C PRO A 83 6.77 -2.76 -35.33
N SER A 84 7.48 -3.11 -34.26
CA SER A 84 7.08 -2.87 -32.88
C SER A 84 6.95 -1.36 -32.64
N ILE A 85 5.72 -0.89 -32.41
CA ILE A 85 5.48 0.44 -31.85
C ILE A 85 5.92 0.33 -30.39
N ALA A 86 7.12 0.81 -30.08
CA ALA A 86 7.70 0.75 -28.74
C ALA A 86 6.70 1.28 -27.71
N ARG A 87 6.18 0.39 -26.86
CA ARG A 87 5.28 0.69 -25.75
C ARG A 87 6.09 1.53 -24.75
N ALA A 88 5.58 2.70 -24.36
CA ALA A 88 6.30 3.61 -23.47
C ALA A 88 6.71 2.88 -22.18
N GLU A 89 8.01 2.82 -21.89
CA GLU A 89 8.53 2.18 -20.69
C GLU A 89 8.07 2.98 -19.45
N VAL A 90 7.38 2.30 -18.52
CA VAL A 90 6.94 2.88 -17.24
C VAL A 90 7.73 2.23 -16.12
N GLN A 91 8.39 3.05 -15.30
CA GLN A 91 9.01 2.60 -14.05
C GLN A 91 8.12 2.94 -12.87
N ARG A 92 8.12 2.06 -11.89
CA ARG A 92 7.39 2.23 -10.63
C ARG A 92 8.33 1.98 -9.48
N GLY A 93 8.09 2.63 -8.35
CA GLY A 93 8.84 2.32 -7.15
C GLY A 93 8.19 2.81 -5.89
N TYR A 94 8.90 2.54 -4.80
CA TYR A 94 8.44 2.79 -3.45
C TYR A 94 8.92 4.14 -2.95
N ILE A 95 8.06 4.82 -2.19
CA ILE A 95 8.49 5.95 -1.37
C ILE A 95 9.36 5.44 -0.23
N ASP A 96 10.45 6.15 0.05
CA ASP A 96 11.31 5.92 1.22
C ASP A 96 10.80 6.74 2.42
N PRO A 97 10.24 6.10 3.47
CA PRO A 97 9.73 6.82 4.63
C PRO A 97 10.80 7.54 5.46
N HIS A 98 12.08 7.27 5.21
CA HIS A 98 13.19 7.96 5.87
C HIS A 98 13.35 9.41 5.41
N VAL A 99 12.95 9.71 4.18
CA VAL A 99 13.18 11.00 3.50
C VAL A 99 11.88 11.69 3.10
N LEU A 100 10.74 11.00 3.28
CA LEU A 100 9.41 11.54 3.11
C LEU A 100 8.50 11.16 4.28
N PRO A 101 7.77 12.13 4.85
CA PRO A 101 6.76 11.81 5.85
C PRO A 101 5.62 11.02 5.17
N PRO A 102 5.24 9.84 5.71
CA PRO A 102 4.27 8.95 5.06
C PRO A 102 2.82 9.46 5.06
N ARG A 103 2.56 10.62 5.68
CA ARG A 103 1.20 11.17 5.86
C ARG A 103 0.68 12.03 4.70
N ILE A 104 1.55 12.41 3.76
CA ILE A 104 1.19 13.34 2.67
C ILE A 104 0.77 12.57 1.42
N LEU A 105 1.50 11.50 1.14
CA LEU A 105 1.35 10.70 -0.06
C LEU A 105 0.40 9.54 0.22
N ARG A 106 -0.37 9.16 -0.79
CA ARG A 106 -1.29 8.03 -0.67
C ARG A 106 -0.51 6.75 -0.38
N TRP A 107 -0.77 6.15 0.77
CA TRP A 107 -0.15 4.89 1.18
C TRP A 107 -1.09 3.71 0.94
N ASN A 108 -0.72 2.82 0.02
CA ASN A 108 -1.51 1.61 -0.30
C ASN A 108 -0.86 0.33 0.28
N GLY A 109 -0.06 0.47 1.34
CA GLY A 109 0.67 -0.63 1.97
C GLY A 109 2.11 -0.79 1.47
N ALA A 110 2.95 -1.45 2.27
CA ALA A 110 4.38 -1.58 2.04
C ALA A 110 4.77 -2.23 0.71
N ARG A 111 3.87 -3.02 0.09
CA ARG A 111 4.10 -3.76 -1.16
C ARG A 111 3.60 -3.05 -2.40
N SER A 112 2.92 -1.93 -2.25
CA SER A 112 2.33 -1.18 -3.36
C SER A 112 3.27 -0.04 -3.74
N PRO A 113 3.82 0.00 -4.96
CA PRO A 113 4.60 1.16 -5.40
C PRO A 113 3.67 2.37 -5.56
N GLU A 114 4.13 3.54 -5.15
CA GLU A 114 3.30 4.76 -5.13
C GLU A 114 3.65 5.75 -6.24
N TRP A 115 4.90 5.77 -6.69
CA TRP A 115 5.33 6.69 -7.73
C TRP A 115 5.51 5.98 -9.07
N THR A 116 5.27 6.74 -10.14
CA THR A 116 5.47 6.32 -11.53
C THR A 116 6.41 7.29 -12.22
N ALA A 117 7.32 6.77 -13.03
CA ALA A 117 8.18 7.54 -13.92
C ALA A 117 7.92 7.09 -15.36
N GLU A 118 7.61 8.03 -16.25
CA GLU A 118 7.21 7.75 -17.63
C GLU A 118 7.91 8.71 -18.60
N VAL A 119 8.26 8.23 -19.79
CA VAL A 119 8.79 9.09 -20.86
C VAL A 119 7.66 9.96 -21.42
N ASP A 120 7.82 11.28 -21.39
CA ASP A 120 6.92 12.22 -22.05
C ASP A 120 7.08 12.14 -23.57
N THR A 121 6.25 11.30 -24.18
CA THR A 121 6.20 11.14 -25.64
C THR A 121 5.52 12.29 -26.36
N LYS A 122 4.87 13.22 -25.64
CA LYS A 122 4.15 14.36 -26.21
C LYS A 122 5.01 15.63 -26.28
N ALA A 123 6.08 15.70 -25.48
CA ALA A 123 7.00 16.83 -25.48
C ALA A 123 7.99 16.79 -26.64
N LEU A 124 8.33 17.98 -27.19
CA LEU A 124 9.36 18.13 -28.24
C LEU A 124 10.77 17.73 -27.78
N THR A 125 10.99 17.71 -26.47
CA THR A 125 12.22 17.21 -25.84
C THR A 125 11.84 16.04 -24.96
N HIS A 126 12.46 14.87 -25.13
CA HIS A 126 12.28 13.73 -24.24
C HIS A 126 12.56 14.16 -22.80
N ARG A 127 11.58 13.96 -21.93
CA ARG A 127 11.66 14.21 -20.49
C ARG A 127 11.02 13.05 -19.77
N ILE A 128 11.40 12.85 -18.52
CA ILE A 128 10.73 11.87 -17.66
C ILE A 128 9.75 12.60 -16.78
N VAL A 129 8.49 12.20 -16.83
CA VAL A 129 7.43 12.65 -15.94
C VAL A 129 7.41 11.72 -14.75
N LEU A 130 7.74 12.25 -13.58
CA LEU A 130 7.57 11.58 -12.30
C LEU A 130 6.21 12.01 -11.74
N SER A 131 5.42 11.07 -11.26
CA SER A 131 4.13 11.34 -10.62
C SER A 131 3.90 10.50 -9.37
N VAL A 132 3.17 11.07 -8.42
CA VAL A 132 2.70 10.40 -7.20
C VAL A 132 1.37 10.99 -6.76
N GLU A 133 0.52 10.20 -6.12
CA GLU A 133 -0.78 10.64 -5.61
C GLU A 133 -0.69 11.12 -4.16
N LEU A 134 -1.41 12.20 -3.84
CA LEU A 134 -1.60 12.68 -2.47
C LEU A 134 -2.63 11.81 -1.74
N ASP A 135 -2.55 11.74 -0.41
CA ASP A 135 -3.62 11.11 0.38
C ASP A 135 -4.91 11.94 0.29
N ALA A 136 -6.08 11.29 0.21
CA ALA A 136 -7.36 11.97 0.01
C ALA A 136 -7.69 13.03 1.08
N ALA A 137 -7.17 12.87 2.30
CA ALA A 137 -7.39 13.81 3.39
C ALA A 137 -6.42 15.02 3.38
N VAL A 138 -5.43 15.02 2.48
CA VAL A 138 -4.40 16.07 2.41
C VAL A 138 -4.86 17.20 1.50
N ASP A 139 -4.80 18.43 2.01
CA ASP A 139 -4.96 19.62 1.18
C ASP A 139 -3.80 19.70 0.16
N PRO A 140 -4.06 19.67 -1.15
CA PRO A 140 -3.00 19.75 -2.16
C PRO A 140 -2.19 21.04 -2.11
N GLN A 141 -2.71 22.11 -1.51
CA GLN A 141 -2.01 23.39 -1.37
C GLN A 141 -1.24 23.52 -0.03
N CYS A 142 -1.19 22.45 0.77
CA CYS A 142 -0.46 22.50 2.03
C CYS A 142 1.05 22.69 1.81
N ASP A 143 1.69 23.32 2.80
CA ASP A 143 3.12 23.60 2.75
C ASP A 143 3.94 22.32 2.58
N GLU A 144 3.53 21.22 3.22
CA GLU A 144 4.25 19.95 3.12
C GLU A 144 4.24 19.36 1.71
N ALA A 145 3.11 19.43 0.99
CA ALA A 145 3.03 18.98 -0.41
C ALA A 145 3.92 19.84 -1.33
N SER A 146 4.04 21.13 -1.05
CA SER A 146 4.86 22.06 -1.84
C SER A 146 6.37 21.85 -1.67
N ARG A 147 6.80 21.19 -0.59
CA ARG A 147 8.21 20.87 -0.31
C ARG A 147 8.69 19.57 -0.97
N ILE A 148 7.82 18.80 -1.61
CA ILE A 148 8.20 17.52 -2.18
C ILE A 148 9.01 17.74 -3.47
N LEU A 149 10.19 17.12 -3.52
CA LEU A 149 11.09 17.12 -4.66
C LEU A 149 11.17 15.71 -5.26
N GLY A 150 11.18 15.63 -6.59
CA GLY A 150 11.54 14.44 -7.33
C GLY A 150 13.04 14.39 -7.61
N PHE A 151 13.63 13.21 -7.67
CA PHE A 151 15.03 13.04 -8.05
C PHE A 151 15.24 11.94 -9.09
N ALA A 152 16.38 12.06 -9.77
CA ALA A 152 16.99 11.02 -10.61
C ALA A 152 18.43 10.79 -10.16
N ALA A 153 18.84 9.55 -10.01
CA ALA A 153 20.20 9.13 -9.67
C ALA A 153 20.66 7.99 -10.60
N ASP A 154 21.96 7.81 -10.77
CA ASP A 154 22.49 6.62 -11.45
C ASP A 154 22.54 5.43 -10.48
N ARG A 155 22.84 4.23 -11.02
CA ARG A 155 22.96 3.00 -10.22
C ARG A 155 24.13 3.02 -9.22
N THR A 156 25.08 3.93 -9.37
CA THR A 156 26.18 4.10 -8.39
C THR A 156 25.74 4.89 -7.16
N GLY A 157 24.54 5.49 -7.23
CA GLY A 157 23.98 6.34 -6.19
C GLY A 157 24.36 7.81 -6.34
N LYS A 158 24.88 8.22 -7.51
CA LYS A 158 25.15 9.62 -7.79
C LYS A 158 23.88 10.31 -8.25
N LEU A 159 23.51 11.38 -7.56
CA LEU A 159 22.39 12.26 -7.92
C LEU A 159 22.67 12.95 -9.28
N ILE A 160 21.75 12.79 -10.23
CA ILE A 160 21.83 13.37 -11.58
C ILE A 160 21.04 14.68 -11.65
N ALA A 161 19.80 14.67 -11.16
CA ALA A 161 18.89 15.81 -11.23
C ALA A 161 17.87 15.78 -10.09
N THR A 162 17.37 16.95 -9.72
CA THR A 162 16.21 17.13 -8.83
C THR A 162 15.22 18.09 -9.48
N ILE A 163 13.94 17.97 -9.15
CA ILE A 163 12.88 18.84 -9.64
C ILE A 163 11.83 19.08 -8.54
N PRO A 164 11.30 20.30 -8.37
CA PRO A 164 10.10 20.49 -7.56
C PRO A 164 8.92 19.74 -8.17
N MET A 165 8.15 19.07 -7.32
CA MET A 165 6.90 18.44 -7.72
C MET A 165 5.78 19.47 -7.70
N MET A 166 5.01 19.54 -8.79
CA MET A 166 3.92 20.50 -8.92
C MET A 166 2.57 19.81 -8.76
N VAL A 167 1.68 20.42 -7.99
CA VAL A 167 0.32 19.94 -7.79
C VAL A 167 -0.49 20.04 -9.09
N ARG A 168 -1.14 18.94 -9.48
CA ARG A 168 -2.09 18.84 -10.59
C ARG A 168 -3.29 18.01 -10.13
N GLY A 169 -4.33 18.69 -9.68
CA GLY A 169 -5.44 18.03 -8.98
C GLY A 169 -4.93 17.40 -7.69
N HIS A 170 -5.13 16.09 -7.53
CA HIS A 170 -4.66 15.32 -6.37
C HIS A 170 -3.34 14.58 -6.59
N MET A 171 -2.63 14.92 -7.68
CA MET A 171 -1.32 14.34 -7.99
C MET A 171 -0.22 15.40 -7.90
N LEU A 172 0.95 14.95 -7.47
CA LEU A 172 2.20 15.69 -7.59
C LEU A 172 2.94 15.20 -8.83
N VAL A 173 3.34 16.14 -9.69
CA VAL A 173 3.96 15.84 -10.99
C VAL A 173 5.21 16.69 -11.19
N GLY A 174 6.33 16.04 -11.49
CA GLY A 174 7.61 16.67 -11.80
C GLY A 174 8.12 16.22 -13.16
N SER A 175 8.86 17.08 -13.85
CA SER A 175 9.46 16.75 -15.15
C SER A 175 10.97 16.85 -15.06
N LEU A 176 11.65 15.71 -15.10
CA LEU A 176 13.09 15.59 -15.00
C LEU A 176 13.73 15.67 -16.40
N PRO A 177 14.83 16.41 -16.58
CA PRO A 177 15.54 16.53 -17.85
C PRO A 177 16.43 15.30 -18.11
N ILE A 178 15.84 14.12 -18.07
CA ILE A 178 16.50 12.83 -18.33
C ILE A 178 16.11 12.37 -19.73
N ASN A 179 17.10 11.92 -20.50
CA ASN A 179 16.86 11.39 -21.83
C ASN A 179 16.29 9.96 -21.75
N GLU A 180 15.60 9.54 -22.81
CA GLU A 180 15.00 8.21 -22.90
C GLU A 180 16.06 7.10 -22.80
N THR A 181 17.25 7.31 -23.38
CA THR A 181 18.34 6.32 -23.37
C THR A 181 18.87 5.99 -21.98
N SER A 182 18.76 6.91 -21.01
CA SER A 182 19.20 6.71 -19.64
C SER A 182 18.09 6.23 -18.70
N PHE A 183 16.85 6.14 -19.18
CA PHE A 183 15.68 5.79 -18.37
C PHE A 183 15.90 4.48 -17.61
N ASN A 184 16.25 3.40 -18.30
CA ASN A 184 16.45 2.05 -17.72
C ASN A 184 17.66 1.93 -16.78
N THR A 185 18.57 2.91 -16.82
CA THR A 185 19.76 2.97 -15.95
C THR A 185 19.63 3.99 -14.82
N THR A 186 18.54 4.75 -14.80
CA THR A 186 18.28 5.79 -13.80
C THR A 186 17.37 5.23 -12.72
N VAL A 187 17.67 5.58 -11.47
CA VAL A 187 16.81 5.36 -10.31
C VAL A 187 16.08 6.67 -10.02
N PHE A 188 14.76 6.59 -9.88
CA PHE A 188 13.92 7.73 -9.53
C PHE A 188 13.42 7.59 -8.10
N GLY A 189 12.96 8.70 -7.54
CA GLY A 189 12.31 8.73 -6.24
C GLY A 189 11.92 10.13 -5.84
N LEU A 190 11.45 10.26 -4.61
CA LEU A 190 11.00 11.53 -4.05
C LEU A 190 11.61 11.75 -2.66
N PHE A 191 11.73 13.01 -2.25
CA PHE A 191 12.23 13.41 -0.93
C PHE A 191 11.66 14.79 -0.53
N ASP A 192 11.60 15.05 0.77
CA ASP A 192 11.26 16.39 1.29
C ASP A 192 12.46 17.35 1.11
N ALA A 193 12.20 18.59 0.69
CA ALA A 193 13.23 19.61 0.47
C ALA A 193 14.12 19.90 1.70
N ASP A 194 13.61 19.69 2.91
CA ASP A 194 14.38 19.84 4.15
C ASP A 194 15.28 18.63 4.44
N THR A 195 15.15 17.54 3.68
CA THR A 195 16.02 16.36 3.80
C THR A 195 17.35 16.60 3.08
N PRO A 196 18.50 16.55 3.80
CA PRO A 196 19.81 16.65 3.16
C PRO A 196 19.99 15.56 2.10
N PRO A 197 20.51 15.86 0.90
CA PRO A 197 20.70 14.87 -0.17
C PRO A 197 21.56 13.66 0.23
N MET A 198 22.46 13.82 1.21
CA MET A 198 23.28 12.72 1.75
C MET A 198 22.48 11.67 2.53
N ASN A 199 21.24 11.98 2.92
CA ASN A 199 20.33 11.06 3.60
C ASN A 199 19.51 10.23 2.60
N LEU A 200 19.56 10.56 1.31
CA LEU A 200 18.91 9.75 0.26
C LEU A 200 19.57 8.39 0.23
N ARG A 201 18.76 7.34 0.40
CA ARG A 201 19.23 5.97 0.26
C ARG A 201 19.27 5.65 -1.22
N LEU A 202 20.48 5.65 -1.77
CA LEU A 202 20.75 5.37 -3.16
C LEU A 202 21.67 4.15 -3.30
N GLY A 203 21.61 3.47 -4.44
CA GLY A 203 22.44 2.31 -4.75
C GLY A 203 21.87 0.97 -4.25
N PRO A 204 22.68 -0.10 -4.25
CA PRO A 204 22.20 -1.48 -4.15
C PRO A 204 21.63 -1.87 -2.77
N LEU A 205 21.94 -1.10 -1.72
CA LEU A 205 21.42 -1.36 -0.37
C LEU A 205 20.14 -0.57 -0.06
N ALA A 206 19.73 0.34 -0.94
CA ALA A 206 18.60 1.23 -0.69
C ALA A 206 17.27 0.46 -0.63
N GLU A 207 16.99 -0.34 -1.65
CA GLU A 207 15.70 -1.04 -1.77
C GLU A 207 15.39 -1.96 -0.57
N PRO A 208 16.32 -2.81 -0.08
CA PRO A 208 16.03 -3.59 1.12
C PRO A 208 15.80 -2.73 2.37
N LEU A 209 16.57 -1.65 2.57
CA LEU A 209 16.38 -0.75 3.72
C LEU A 209 15.04 -0.01 3.66
N ILE A 210 14.64 0.43 2.47
CA ILE A 210 13.33 1.03 2.22
C ILE A 210 12.24 -0.01 2.54
N SER A 211 12.36 -1.23 2.01
CA SER A 211 11.41 -2.32 2.25
C SER A 211 11.23 -2.62 3.75
N VAL A 212 12.32 -2.63 4.52
CA VAL A 212 12.29 -2.79 5.98
C VAL A 212 11.46 -1.70 6.66
N ASP A 213 11.75 -0.43 6.36
CA ASP A 213 11.06 0.69 7.00
C ASP A 213 9.57 0.70 6.63
N ARG A 214 9.24 0.38 5.38
CA ARG A 214 7.86 0.28 4.88
C ARG A 214 7.08 -0.83 5.59
N HIS A 215 7.66 -2.03 5.68
CA HIS A 215 7.01 -3.14 6.38
C HIS A 215 6.85 -2.88 7.88
N MET A 216 7.78 -2.17 8.50
CA MET A 216 7.65 -1.78 9.90
C MET A 216 6.61 -0.70 10.14
N LEU A 217 6.37 0.20 9.18
CA LEU A 217 5.24 1.14 9.23
C LEU A 217 3.92 0.40 9.18
N ASP A 218 3.73 -0.54 8.25
CA ASP A 218 2.53 -1.37 8.20
C ASP A 218 2.33 -2.15 9.50
N ALA A 219 3.39 -2.80 10.01
CA ALA A 219 3.33 -3.55 11.26
C ALA A 219 2.91 -2.66 12.43
N TRP A 220 3.54 -1.48 12.56
CA TRP A 220 3.21 -0.54 13.61
C TRP A 220 1.77 -0.02 13.51
N MET A 221 1.30 0.32 12.31
CA MET A 221 -0.08 0.77 12.09
C MET A 221 -1.09 -0.32 12.48
N LEU A 222 -0.87 -1.56 12.02
CA LEU A 222 -1.74 -2.70 12.35
C LEU A 222 -1.77 -2.99 13.86
N SER A 223 -0.62 -2.93 14.53
CA SER A 223 -0.54 -3.05 15.98
C SER A 223 -1.37 -1.97 16.70
N ARG A 224 -1.30 -0.72 16.24
CA ARG A 224 -2.10 0.38 16.79
C ARG A 224 -3.59 0.19 16.54
N THR A 225 -3.97 -0.28 15.35
CA THR A 225 -5.36 -0.61 15.03
C THR A 225 -5.89 -1.69 15.96
N ALA A 226 -5.11 -2.75 16.23
CA ALA A 226 -5.50 -3.79 17.19
C ALA A 226 -5.82 -3.19 18.57
N HIS A 227 -4.97 -2.27 19.06
CA HIS A 227 -5.18 -1.61 20.34
C HIS A 227 -6.41 -0.68 20.34
N ALA A 228 -6.59 0.09 19.27
CA ALA A 228 -7.72 0.99 19.13
C ALA A 228 -9.06 0.24 19.13
N VAL A 229 -9.12 -0.92 18.45
CA VAL A 229 -10.32 -1.76 18.40
C VAL A 229 -10.75 -2.23 19.79
N VAL A 230 -9.81 -2.70 20.62
CA VAL A 230 -10.13 -3.13 22.00
C VAL A 230 -10.49 -1.93 22.87
N ALA A 231 -9.76 -0.83 22.76
CA ALA A 231 -9.97 0.37 23.57
C ALA A 231 -11.27 1.13 23.23
N ALA A 232 -11.78 1.00 22.01
CA ALA A 232 -13.04 1.62 21.59
C ALA A 232 -14.26 0.93 22.20
N VAL A 233 -14.13 -0.30 22.72
CA VAL A 233 -15.24 -1.01 23.36
C VAL A 233 -15.51 -0.43 24.75
N ASN A 234 -16.78 -0.11 25.01
CA ASN A 234 -17.21 0.38 26.32
C ASN A 234 -16.99 -0.70 27.40
N VAL A 235 -16.53 -0.29 28.58
CA VAL A 235 -16.34 -1.17 29.75
C VAL A 235 -17.62 -1.90 30.17
N VAL A 236 -18.80 -1.38 29.78
CA VAL A 236 -20.12 -1.99 30.05
C VAL A 236 -20.68 -2.76 28.84
N ALA A 237 -19.85 -3.04 27.82
CA ALA A 237 -20.28 -3.81 26.66
C ALA A 237 -20.57 -5.27 27.02
N ASP A 238 -21.43 -5.89 26.22
CA ASP A 238 -21.76 -7.32 26.34
C ASP A 238 -20.52 -8.19 26.07
N GLU A 239 -20.52 -9.41 26.62
CA GLU A 239 -19.43 -10.38 26.48
C GLU A 239 -19.19 -10.73 25.00
N ASP A 240 -20.27 -10.85 24.21
CA ASP A 240 -20.19 -11.09 22.77
C ASP A 240 -19.48 -9.96 22.01
N VAL A 241 -19.70 -8.70 22.43
CA VAL A 241 -19.06 -7.53 21.81
C VAL A 241 -17.57 -7.46 22.17
N LEU A 242 -17.24 -7.79 23.42
CA LEU A 242 -15.84 -7.88 23.87
C LEU A 242 -15.10 -9.01 23.15
N ALA A 243 -15.73 -10.18 23.02
CA ALA A 243 -15.16 -11.33 22.31
C ALA A 243 -14.92 -11.03 20.82
N PHE A 244 -15.87 -10.36 20.16
CA PHE A 244 -15.71 -9.93 18.78
C PHE A 244 -14.54 -8.95 18.61
N ALA A 245 -14.46 -7.92 19.45
CA ALA A 245 -13.37 -6.95 19.39
C ALA A 245 -12.00 -7.57 19.67
N GLN A 246 -11.91 -8.50 20.62
CA GLN A 246 -10.69 -9.28 20.88
C GLN A 246 -10.30 -10.13 19.67
N SER A 247 -11.26 -10.81 19.04
CA SER A 247 -11.00 -11.61 17.85
C SER A 247 -10.53 -10.75 16.67
N ALA A 248 -11.10 -9.56 16.48
CA ALA A 248 -10.67 -8.61 15.45
C ALA A 248 -9.26 -8.08 15.75
N ALA A 249 -8.99 -7.71 17.00
CA ALA A 249 -7.66 -7.28 17.43
C ALA A 249 -6.60 -8.36 17.20
N ASP A 250 -6.93 -9.63 17.46
CA ASP A 250 -6.03 -10.77 17.20
C ASP A 250 -5.72 -10.95 15.70
N GLY A 251 -6.66 -10.62 14.82
CA GLY A 251 -6.42 -10.54 13.38
C GLY A 251 -5.35 -9.50 13.05
N PHE A 252 -5.53 -8.27 13.53
CA PHE A 252 -4.56 -7.19 13.32
C PHE A 252 -3.19 -7.47 13.93
N VAL A 253 -3.13 -8.11 15.11
CA VAL A 253 -1.87 -8.53 15.73
C VAL A 253 -1.13 -9.54 14.85
N ARG A 254 -1.85 -10.51 14.28
CA ARG A 254 -1.27 -11.50 13.36
C ARG A 254 -0.70 -10.83 12.10
N ASP A 255 -1.48 -9.95 11.47
CA ASP A 255 -1.04 -9.24 10.27
C ASP A 255 0.16 -8.33 10.55
N SER A 256 0.17 -7.70 11.74
CA SER A 256 1.30 -6.90 12.24
C SER A 256 2.57 -7.75 12.40
N ALA A 257 2.46 -8.93 13.02
CA ALA A 257 3.59 -9.85 13.16
C ALA A 257 4.10 -10.35 11.80
N GLU A 258 3.20 -10.63 10.85
CA GLU A 258 3.56 -11.03 9.49
C GLU A 258 4.32 -9.92 8.74
N ALA A 259 3.86 -8.66 8.87
CA ALA A 259 4.55 -7.50 8.32
C ALA A 259 5.96 -7.32 8.92
N ALA A 260 6.10 -7.45 10.25
CA ALA A 260 7.40 -7.42 10.91
C ALA A 260 8.32 -8.59 10.45
N GLY A 261 7.77 -9.79 10.25
CA GLY A 261 8.50 -10.93 9.70
C GLY A 261 9.03 -10.70 8.28
N ARG A 262 8.30 -9.97 7.43
CA ARG A 262 8.79 -9.52 6.13
C ARG A 262 9.94 -8.52 6.26
N ALA A 263 9.86 -7.60 7.21
CA ALA A 263 10.96 -6.67 7.49
C ALA A 263 12.23 -7.43 7.93
N LEU A 264 12.11 -8.46 8.78
CA LEU A 264 13.24 -9.33 9.14
C LEU A 264 13.83 -10.06 7.93
N THR A 265 12.98 -10.54 7.03
CA THR A 265 13.43 -11.19 5.78
C THR A 265 14.23 -10.22 4.90
N ALA A 266 13.76 -8.98 4.76
CA ALA A 266 14.46 -7.94 4.02
C ALA A 266 15.80 -7.53 4.69
N LEU A 267 15.86 -7.47 6.02
CA LEU A 267 17.13 -7.26 6.75
C LEU A 267 18.10 -8.43 6.58
N ASN A 268 17.61 -9.67 6.60
CA ASN A 268 18.45 -10.85 6.40
C ASN A 268 19.09 -10.88 5.00
N ALA A 269 18.44 -10.31 3.98
CA ALA A 269 19.04 -10.13 2.66
C ALA A 269 20.25 -9.18 2.66
N LEU A 270 20.34 -8.27 3.64
CA LEU A 270 21.49 -7.37 3.82
C LEU A 270 22.66 -8.01 4.58
N LYS A 271 22.44 -9.14 5.23
CA LYS A 271 23.43 -9.81 6.08
C LYS A 271 24.75 -10.14 5.35
N PRO A 272 24.77 -10.66 4.11
CA PRO A 272 26.03 -10.92 3.41
C PRO A 272 26.86 -9.65 3.15
N ALA A 273 26.20 -8.52 2.87
CA ALA A 273 26.86 -7.23 2.68
C ALA A 273 27.33 -6.63 4.01
N ALA A 274 26.55 -6.85 5.07
CA ALA A 274 26.89 -6.44 6.43
C ALA A 274 28.10 -7.21 6.99
N ASP A 275 28.16 -8.53 6.78
CA ASP A 275 29.25 -9.40 7.23
C ASP A 275 30.57 -9.11 6.50
N ALA A 276 30.50 -8.56 5.28
CA ALA A 276 31.65 -8.09 4.51
C ALA A 276 32.09 -6.65 4.87
N SER A 277 31.31 -5.91 5.68
CA SER A 277 31.56 -4.52 6.06
C SER A 277 32.04 -4.45 7.50
N ASP A 278 33.23 -3.89 7.72
CA ASP A 278 33.95 -4.07 8.98
C ASP A 278 33.44 -3.25 10.19
N THR A 279 32.27 -2.57 10.17
CA THR A 279 31.53 -2.24 11.43
C THR A 279 30.17 -1.52 11.29
N PRO A 280 29.97 -0.41 10.55
CA PRO A 280 28.77 0.43 10.73
C PRO A 280 27.47 -0.21 10.23
N LEU A 281 27.52 -0.87 9.06
CA LEU A 281 26.36 -1.53 8.48
C LEU A 281 25.96 -2.77 9.30
N ALA A 282 26.95 -3.56 9.74
CA ALA A 282 26.73 -4.71 10.61
C ALA A 282 26.05 -4.32 11.92
N ILE A 283 26.51 -3.25 12.58
CA ILE A 283 25.88 -2.72 13.81
C ILE A 283 24.45 -2.26 13.53
N LEU A 284 24.23 -1.52 12.43
CA LEU A 284 22.89 -1.04 12.07
C LEU A 284 21.92 -2.20 11.84
N VAL A 285 22.32 -3.21 11.06
CA VAL A 285 21.49 -4.39 10.77
C VAL A 285 21.19 -5.15 12.06
N ALA A 286 22.21 -5.43 12.88
CA ALA A 286 22.02 -6.13 14.16
C ALA A 286 21.06 -5.40 15.10
N ASN A 287 21.21 -4.07 15.24
CA ASN A 287 20.32 -3.26 16.07
C ASN A 287 18.87 -3.26 15.55
N ARG A 288 18.68 -3.20 14.22
CA ARG A 288 17.35 -3.26 13.62
C ARG A 288 16.71 -4.63 13.81
N VAL A 289 17.45 -5.72 13.64
CA VAL A 289 16.96 -7.08 13.89
C VAL A 289 16.48 -7.20 15.33
N ALA A 290 17.33 -6.85 16.31
CA ALA A 290 16.97 -6.91 17.73
C ALA A 290 15.74 -6.05 18.07
N ALA A 291 15.61 -4.86 17.45
CA ALA A 291 14.46 -3.99 17.66
C ALA A 291 13.15 -4.58 17.11
N ILE A 292 13.20 -5.23 15.94
CA ILE A 292 12.03 -5.87 15.31
C ILE A 292 11.64 -7.14 16.06
N GLU A 293 12.62 -7.97 16.47
CA GLU A 293 12.37 -9.14 17.31
C GLU A 293 11.70 -8.73 18.63
N ALA A 294 12.24 -7.72 19.31
CA ALA A 294 11.63 -7.18 20.53
C ALA A 294 10.23 -6.59 20.28
N PHE A 295 9.94 -6.07 19.09
CA PHE A 295 8.61 -5.62 18.72
C PHE A 295 7.64 -6.81 18.54
N VAL A 296 8.06 -7.87 17.87
CA VAL A 296 7.27 -9.11 17.71
C VAL A 296 6.99 -9.75 19.06
N ASP A 297 8.00 -9.89 19.93
CA ASP A 297 7.83 -10.44 21.28
C ASP A 297 6.79 -9.66 22.09
N ARG A 298 6.72 -8.34 21.92
CA ARG A 298 5.70 -7.50 22.58
C ARG A 298 4.30 -7.74 22.03
N LEU A 299 4.15 -7.94 20.72
CA LEU A 299 2.86 -8.26 20.11
C LEU A 299 2.31 -9.59 20.65
N GLU A 300 3.17 -10.59 20.74
CA GLU A 300 2.78 -11.95 21.17
C GLU A 300 2.51 -12.03 22.68
N SER A 301 3.30 -11.31 23.49
CA SER A 301 3.18 -11.37 24.94
C SER A 301 1.98 -10.61 25.51
N ARG A 302 1.34 -9.72 24.71
CA ARG A 302 0.22 -8.85 25.14
C ARG A 302 0.51 -8.09 26.45
N LEU A 303 1.78 -7.88 26.80
CA LEU A 303 2.20 -7.23 28.04
C LEU A 303 1.86 -5.72 28.02
N ASP A 304 1.83 -5.12 29.22
CA ASP A 304 1.56 -3.70 29.44
C ASP A 304 2.28 -2.84 28.39
N GLN A 305 1.48 -2.02 27.71
CA GLN A 305 1.98 -1.16 26.66
C GLN A 305 3.00 -0.15 27.20
N PRO A 306 4.07 0.15 26.46
CA PRO A 306 4.97 1.22 26.85
C PRO A 306 4.20 2.55 26.90
N ALA A 307 4.61 3.44 27.79
CA ALA A 307 4.01 4.77 27.89
C ALA A 307 4.06 5.48 26.51
N GLY A 308 2.92 6.00 26.04
CA GLY A 308 2.79 6.62 24.72
C GLY A 308 2.26 5.69 23.62
N ALA A 309 2.06 4.40 23.89
CA ALA A 309 1.43 3.46 22.96
C ALA A 309 -0.11 3.42 23.05
N GLN A 310 -0.70 4.24 23.94
CA GLN A 310 -2.15 4.39 24.01
C GLN A 310 -2.72 4.86 22.65
N PRO A 311 -3.94 4.41 22.29
CA PRO A 311 -4.62 4.91 21.10
C PRO A 311 -4.80 6.43 21.15
N LEU A 312 -4.61 7.08 20.01
CA LEU A 312 -4.91 8.49 19.84
C LEU A 312 -6.43 8.68 19.75
N LEU A 313 -6.92 9.87 20.10
CA LEU A 313 -8.33 10.19 19.96
C LEU A 313 -8.83 9.95 18.52
N SER A 314 -8.02 10.29 17.52
CA SER A 314 -8.32 10.07 16.10
C SER A 314 -8.50 8.59 15.72
N GLU A 315 -7.90 7.67 16.48
CA GLU A 315 -8.00 6.22 16.24
C GLU A 315 -9.21 5.61 16.97
N LEU A 316 -9.73 6.29 17.98
CA LEU A 316 -10.92 5.90 18.72
C LEU A 316 -12.21 6.45 18.10
N LEU A 317 -12.10 7.44 17.23
CA LEU A 317 -13.22 7.97 16.49
C LEU A 317 -13.52 7.06 15.29
N PRO A 318 -14.80 6.71 15.03
CA PRO A 318 -15.15 6.08 13.78
C PRO A 318 -14.72 6.99 12.62
N PRO A 319 -14.18 6.43 11.52
CA PRO A 319 -13.79 7.24 10.37
C PRO A 319 -15.01 8.09 9.93
N PRO A 320 -14.81 9.37 9.57
CA PRO A 320 -15.90 10.20 9.10
C PRO A 320 -16.58 9.45 7.94
N LEU A 321 -17.90 9.28 8.05
CA LEU A 321 -18.69 8.70 6.97
C LEU A 321 -18.37 9.51 5.71
N SER A 322 -17.73 8.88 4.73
CA SER A 322 -17.53 9.44 3.40
C SER A 322 -18.87 9.99 2.93
N GLY A 323 -18.88 11.26 2.54
CA GLY A 323 -20.07 12.10 2.43
C GLY A 323 -21.29 11.44 1.80
N SER A 324 -22.43 11.64 2.45
CA SER A 324 -23.71 11.74 1.75
C SER A 324 -23.74 13.09 1.05
N GLU A 325 -23.44 13.08 -0.25
CA GLU A 325 -23.94 14.08 -1.21
C GLU A 325 -24.80 13.36 -2.25
#